data_AF-A0A7G5ZRD2-F1
#
_entry.id   AF-A0A7G5ZRD2-F1
#
_cell.length_a   1.000
_cell.length_b   1.000
_cell.length_c   1.000
_cell.angle_alpha   90.00
_cell.angle_beta   90.00
_cell.angle_gamma   90.00
#
_symmetry.space_group_name_H-M   'P 1'
#
loop_
_entity.id
_entity.type
_entity.pdbx_description
1 polymer ?
#
loop_
_entity_poly.entity_id
_entity_poly.type
_entity_poly.pdbx_seq_one_letter_code
_entity_poly.pdbx_strand_id
1 'polypeptide(L)'
;MPRLRKKHLPQRVTVTPFVGDGPEGDIWGDPIPNVPAYAEQKTSLKVDRRATSPSAGQEIVSRTTVVLLPEHDYPPRTRVTVFAGTPRERTSEVIDSALGMYNARTPNHVELYLE
;
A
#
# COMPACT_ATOMS: atom_id res chain seq x y z
N MET A 1 1.46 19.89 -18.94
CA MET A 1 1.83 18.46 -18.84
C MET A 1 1.12 17.87 -17.63
N PRO A 2 0.26 16.84 -17.81
CA PRO A 2 -0.36 16.12 -16.70
C PRO A 2 0.73 15.52 -15.82
N ARG A 3 0.80 15.96 -14.55
CA ARG A 3 1.71 15.41 -13.55
C ARG A 3 0.90 15.14 -12.30
N LEU A 4 1.11 13.98 -11.69
CA LEU A 4 0.61 13.73 -10.35
C LEU A 4 1.31 14.73 -9.41
N ARG A 5 0.55 15.37 -8.54
CA ARG A 5 1.04 16.37 -7.58
C ARG A 5 0.50 16.03 -6.21
N LYS A 6 1.19 16.48 -5.17
CA LYS A 6 0.78 16.31 -3.76
C LYS A 6 -0.68 16.71 -3.50
N LYS A 7 -1.19 17.74 -4.19
CA LYS A 7 -2.58 18.23 -4.08
C LYS A 7 -3.65 17.30 -4.67
N HIS A 8 -3.26 16.33 -5.52
CA HIS A 8 -4.20 15.35 -6.10
C HIS A 8 -4.36 14.11 -5.20
N LEU A 9 -3.52 13.99 -4.17
CA LEU A 9 -3.49 12.85 -3.26
C LEU A 9 -4.18 13.25 -1.95
N PRO A 10 -5.41 12.76 -1.70
CA PRO A 10 -6.29 13.27 -0.65
C PRO A 10 -5.87 12.82 0.75
N GLN A 11 -5.12 11.74 0.86
CA GLN A 11 -4.76 11.12 2.13
C GLN A 11 -3.30 11.38 2.48
N ARG A 12 -2.99 11.07 3.74
CA ARG A 12 -1.65 11.14 4.32
C ARG A 12 -1.39 9.81 5.02
N VAL A 13 -0.30 9.17 4.64
CA VAL A 13 0.15 7.90 5.23
C VAL A 13 1.45 8.12 5.99
N THR A 14 1.72 7.24 6.95
CA THR A 14 3.02 7.19 7.63
C THR A 14 3.76 5.97 7.10
N VAL A 15 4.98 6.18 6.61
CA VAL A 15 5.82 5.10 6.07
C VAL A 15 6.97 4.85 7.03
N THR A 16 7.21 3.60 7.38
CA THR A 16 8.38 3.17 8.17
C THR A 16 9.23 2.28 7.27
N PRO A 17 10.29 2.84 6.63
CA PRO A 17 11.08 2.13 5.63
C PRO A 17 11.75 0.88 6.20
N PHE A 18 11.76 -0.20 5.44
CA PHE A 18 12.63 -1.34 5.76
C PHE A 18 14.08 -1.02 5.38
N VAL A 19 15.00 -1.18 6.32
CA VAL A 19 16.43 -0.85 6.14
C VAL A 19 17.24 -2.10 5.83
N GLY A 20 16.86 -3.25 6.39
CA GLY A 20 17.54 -4.53 6.15
C GLY A 20 17.34 -5.51 7.29
N ASP A 21 17.95 -6.68 7.16
CA ASP A 21 17.97 -7.69 8.21
C ASP A 21 19.20 -7.48 9.10
N GLY A 22 18.97 -7.34 10.41
CA GLY A 22 19.99 -7.21 11.43
C GLY A 22 20.27 -8.54 12.17
N PRO A 23 21.28 -8.58 13.04
CA PRO A 23 21.64 -9.78 13.81
C PRO A 23 20.53 -10.30 14.71
N GLU A 24 19.66 -9.40 15.18
CA GLU A 24 18.55 -9.71 16.11
C GLU A 24 17.17 -9.67 15.43
N GLY A 25 17.15 -9.48 14.10
CA GLY A 25 15.93 -9.36 13.31
C GLY A 25 15.90 -8.09 12.46
N ASP A 26 14.72 -7.83 11.90
CA ASP A 26 14.47 -6.75 10.95
C ASP A 26 14.79 -5.36 11.52
N ILE A 27 15.44 -4.54 10.69
CA ILE A 27 15.74 -3.15 10.99
C ILE A 27 14.82 -2.27 10.17
N TRP A 28 14.14 -1.36 10.86
CA TRP A 28 13.32 -0.33 10.26
C TRP A 28 13.94 1.05 10.48
N GLY A 29 13.73 1.95 9.52
CA GLY A 29 14.16 3.34 9.60
C GLY A 29 13.15 4.20 10.36
N ASP A 30 13.48 5.48 10.51
CA ASP A 30 12.59 6.44 11.16
C ASP A 30 11.25 6.56 10.41
N PRO A 31 10.11 6.62 11.12
CA PRO A 31 8.82 6.86 10.49
C PRO A 31 8.78 8.21 9.77
N ILE A 32 8.33 8.20 8.52
CA ILE A 32 8.11 9.35 7.66
C ILE A 32 6.61 9.66 7.70
N PRO A 33 6.16 10.65 8.50
CA PRO A 33 4.76 11.01 8.59
C PRO A 33 4.31 11.83 7.38
N ASN A 34 2.99 11.91 7.17
CA ASN A 34 2.36 12.82 6.23
C ASN A 34 2.78 12.66 4.75
N VAL A 35 3.11 11.43 4.34
CA VAL A 35 3.39 11.14 2.93
C VAL A 35 2.09 11.27 2.12
N PRO A 36 2.04 12.12 1.07
CA PRO A 36 0.86 12.25 0.24
C PRO A 36 0.52 10.95 -0.49
N ALA A 37 -0.72 10.49 -0.34
CA ALA A 37 -1.16 9.23 -0.92
C ALA A 37 -2.63 9.24 -1.36
N TYR A 38 -2.96 8.29 -2.23
CA TYR A 38 -4.32 7.79 -2.43
C TYR A 38 -4.30 6.31 -2.04
N ALA A 39 -4.96 5.95 -0.94
CA ALA A 39 -5.11 4.58 -0.50
C ALA A 39 -6.56 4.11 -0.74
N GLU A 40 -6.67 2.96 -1.39
CA GLU A 40 -7.92 2.30 -1.69
C GLU A 40 -7.89 0.89 -1.11
N GLN A 41 -8.88 0.57 -0.27
CA GLN A 41 -9.11 -0.78 0.22
C GLN A 41 -10.18 -1.45 -0.64
N LYS A 42 -9.84 -2.57 -1.26
CA LYS A 42 -10.79 -3.44 -1.96
C LYS A 42 -10.96 -4.73 -1.18
N THR A 43 -12.21 -5.09 -0.94
CA THR A 43 -12.57 -6.37 -0.34
C THR A 43 -13.22 -7.23 -1.42
N SER A 44 -12.72 -8.45 -1.60
CA SER A 44 -13.28 -9.42 -2.53
C SER A 44 -13.72 -10.68 -1.78
N LEU A 45 -14.86 -11.23 -2.20
CA LEU A 45 -15.32 -12.54 -1.76
C LEU A 45 -14.77 -13.59 -2.73
N LYS A 46 -13.88 -14.43 -2.24
CA LYS A 46 -13.35 -15.57 -2.98
C LYS A 46 -14.17 -16.79 -2.60
N VAL A 47 -14.85 -17.37 -3.59
CA VAL A 47 -15.72 -18.53 -3.40
C VAL A 47 -15.09 -19.76 -4.05
N ASP A 48 -14.68 -20.73 -3.25
CA ASP A 48 -14.36 -22.08 -3.71
C ASP A 48 -15.65 -22.85 -4.00
N ARG A 49 -15.96 -23.02 -5.29
CA ARG A 49 -17.15 -23.74 -5.75
C ARG A 49 -17.08 -25.25 -5.54
N ARG A 50 -15.92 -25.79 -5.17
CA ARG A 50 -15.74 -27.22 -4.86
C ARG A 50 -15.98 -27.53 -3.38
N ALA A 51 -16.06 -26.50 -2.55
CA ALA A 51 -16.40 -26.67 -1.14
C ALA A 51 -17.83 -27.19 -1.01
N THR A 52 -17.98 -28.28 -0.25
CA THR A 52 -19.28 -28.91 0.03
C THR A 52 -20.03 -28.25 1.18
N SER A 53 -19.40 -27.28 1.86
CA SER A 53 -19.99 -26.49 2.94
C SER A 53 -20.20 -25.04 2.50
N PRO A 54 -21.40 -24.46 2.70
CA PRO A 54 -21.73 -23.10 2.30
C PRO A 54 -20.92 -22.01 3.02
N SER A 55 -20.30 -22.32 4.17
CA SER A 55 -19.46 -21.39 4.94
C SER A 55 -17.96 -21.65 4.79
N ALA A 56 -17.52 -22.87 4.45
CA ALA A 56 -16.10 -23.21 4.36
C ALA A 56 -15.46 -22.77 3.03
N GLY A 57 -16.27 -22.56 1.99
CA GLY A 57 -15.79 -22.15 0.67
C GLY A 57 -15.67 -20.65 0.47
N GLN A 58 -15.87 -19.82 1.50
CA GLN A 58 -15.88 -18.36 1.37
C GLN A 58 -14.72 -17.73 2.13
N GLU A 59 -13.82 -17.06 1.41
CA GLU A 59 -12.70 -16.30 1.96
C GLU A 59 -12.88 -14.82 1.60
N ILE A 60 -12.80 -13.94 2.61
CA ILE A 60 -12.83 -12.49 2.39
C ILE A 60 -11.38 -12.01 2.34
N VAL A 61 -10.91 -11.61 1.16
CA VAL A 61 -9.57 -11.04 1.00
C VAL A 61 -9.69 -9.53 0.97
N SER A 62 -8.93 -8.85 1.84
CA SER A 62 -8.84 -7.39 1.82
C SER A 62 -7.47 -6.97 1.33
N ARG A 63 -7.43 -6.38 0.13
CA ARG A 63 -6.20 -5.83 -0.45
C ARG A 63 -6.26 -4.32 -0.40
N THR A 64 -5.15 -3.69 -0.04
CA THR A 64 -5.04 -2.22 -0.10
C THR A 64 -3.99 -1.83 -1.12
N THR A 65 -4.36 -0.92 -2.01
CA THR A 65 -3.45 -0.31 -2.97
C THR A 65 -3.20 1.13 -2.54
N VAL A 66 -1.94 1.53 -2.48
CA VAL A 66 -1.54 2.91 -2.15
C VAL A 66 -0.79 3.50 -3.32
N VAL A 67 -1.32 4.58 -3.89
CA VAL A 67 -0.69 5.34 -4.96
C VAL A 67 0.08 6.51 -4.37
N LEU A 68 1.37 6.59 -4.71
CA LEU A 68 2.33 7.58 -4.24
C LEU A 68 2.98 8.33 -5.42
N LEU A 69 3.70 9.40 -5.08
CA LEU A 69 4.60 10.05 -6.04
C LEU A 69 5.85 9.18 -6.31
N PRO A 70 6.49 9.29 -7.48
CA PRO A 70 7.69 8.50 -7.81
C PRO A 70 8.88 8.67 -6.86
N GLU A 71 8.95 9.79 -6.13
CA GLU A 71 9.96 10.05 -5.09
C GLU A 71 9.78 9.19 -3.82
N HIS A 72 8.67 8.46 -3.73
CA HIS A 72 8.28 7.61 -2.62
C HIS A 72 8.14 6.15 -3.05
N ASP A 73 9.13 5.67 -3.83
CA ASP A 73 9.28 4.25 -4.12
C ASP A 73 9.91 3.54 -2.91
N TYR A 74 9.19 2.57 -2.35
CA TYR A 74 9.61 1.86 -1.15
C TYR A 74 9.68 0.37 -1.42
N PRO A 75 10.71 -0.33 -0.91
CA PRO A 75 10.87 -1.75 -1.13
C PRO A 75 9.81 -2.56 -0.36
N PRO A 76 9.60 -3.83 -0.74
CA PRO A 76 8.84 -4.79 0.06
C PRO A 76 9.28 -4.81 1.53
N ARG A 77 8.38 -5.24 2.43
CA ARG A 77 8.51 -5.24 3.89
C ARG A 77 8.50 -3.86 4.56
N THR A 78 8.55 -2.78 3.78
CA THR A 78 8.27 -1.44 4.30
C THR A 78 6.89 -1.40 4.94
N ARG A 79 6.77 -0.79 6.12
CA ARG A 79 5.49 -0.68 6.82
C ARG A 79 4.80 0.61 6.45
N VAL A 80 3.51 0.53 6.14
CA VAL A 80 2.67 1.68 5.78
C VAL A 80 1.45 1.72 6.68
N THR A 81 1.29 2.83 7.39
CA THR A 81 0.07 3.12 8.17
C THR A 81 -0.89 3.91 7.30
N VAL A 82 -2.05 3.32 7.02
CA VAL A 82 -3.08 3.85 6.14
C VAL A 82 -4.32 4.28 6.92
N PHE A 83 -5.11 5.19 6.35
CA PHE A 83 -6.40 5.65 6.91
C PHE A 83 -6.32 6.20 8.34
N ALA A 84 -5.21 6.88 8.66
CA ALA A 84 -4.96 7.46 9.98
C ALA A 84 -6.14 8.33 10.47
N GLY A 85 -6.52 8.17 11.73
CA GLY A 85 -7.65 8.85 12.36
C GLY A 85 -9.02 8.30 12.01
N THR A 86 -9.11 7.15 11.31
CA THR A 86 -10.39 6.49 10.99
C THR A 86 -10.50 5.12 11.65
N PRO A 87 -11.71 4.53 11.78
CA PRO A 87 -11.86 3.16 12.27
C PRO A 87 -11.18 2.08 11.41
N ARG A 88 -10.67 2.43 10.23
CA ARG A 88 -9.93 1.54 9.33
C ARG A 88 -8.43 1.76 9.38
N GLU A 89 -7.96 2.59 10.31
CA GLU A 89 -6.53 2.79 10.55
C GLU A 89 -5.85 1.46 10.82
N ARG A 90 -4.78 1.19 10.07
CA ARG A 90 -3.92 0.03 10.30
C ARG A 90 -2.55 0.22 9.68
N THR A 91 -1.58 -0.51 10.22
CA THR A 91 -0.24 -0.67 9.64
C THR A 91 -0.17 -2.02 8.95
N SER A 92 0.30 -2.04 7.70
CA SER A 92 0.49 -3.24 6.91
C SER A 92 1.80 -3.13 6.12
N GLU A 93 2.35 -4.27 5.73
CA GLU A 93 3.61 -4.34 4.99
C GLU A 93 3.38 -4.26 3.49
N VAL A 94 4.32 -3.61 2.80
CA VAL A 94 4.39 -3.65 1.35
C VAL A 94 4.79 -5.06 0.93
N ILE A 95 3.92 -5.73 0.19
CA ILE A 95 4.24 -7.02 -0.42
C ILE A 95 5.04 -6.79 -1.71
N ASP A 96 4.59 -5.82 -2.50
CA ASP A 96 5.15 -5.54 -3.81
C ASP A 96 4.88 -4.07 -4.20
N SER A 97 5.69 -3.55 -5.12
CA SER A 97 5.56 -2.20 -5.67
C SER A 97 5.65 -2.20 -7.20
N ALA A 98 4.90 -1.29 -7.82
CA ALA A 98 4.92 -1.09 -9.27
C ALA A 98 5.21 0.37 -9.60
N LEU A 99 6.34 0.60 -10.28
CA LEU A 99 6.74 1.93 -10.75
C LEU A 99 6.17 2.21 -12.14
N GLY A 100 5.21 3.13 -12.21
CA GLY A 100 4.61 3.61 -13.46
C GLY A 100 5.39 4.81 -14.03
N MET A 101 6.36 4.54 -14.90
CA MET A 101 7.12 5.57 -15.61
C MET A 101 6.64 5.73 -17.06
N TYR A 102 6.00 6.86 -17.34
CA TYR A 102 5.41 7.18 -18.63
C TYR A 102 5.98 8.47 -19.22
N ASN A 103 5.57 8.76 -20.46
CA ASN A 103 5.90 10.02 -21.12
C ASN A 103 5.19 11.23 -20.46
N ALA A 104 5.55 12.44 -20.90
CA ALA A 104 5.06 13.71 -20.33
C ALA A 104 3.53 13.95 -20.37
N ARG A 105 2.75 13.05 -20.99
CA ARG A 105 1.29 13.12 -21.08
C ARG A 105 0.58 12.32 -19.99
N THR A 106 1.29 11.44 -19.28
CA THR A 106 0.70 10.54 -18.29
C THR A 106 1.32 10.76 -16.91
N PRO A 107 0.53 10.85 -15.84
CA PRO A 107 1.05 11.01 -14.49
C PRO A 107 1.87 9.80 -14.03
N ASN A 108 3.15 10.03 -13.79
CA ASN A 108 4.05 9.07 -13.17
C ASN A 108 3.70 8.88 -11.68
N HIS A 109 3.74 7.64 -11.22
CA HIS A 109 3.36 7.26 -9.86
C HIS A 109 4.00 5.92 -9.47
N VAL A 110 3.92 5.59 -8.18
CA VAL A 110 4.22 4.26 -7.66
C VAL A 110 2.95 3.70 -7.03
N GLU A 111 2.65 2.44 -7.30
CA GLU A 111 1.63 1.68 -6.59
C GLU A 111 2.30 0.75 -5.58
N LEU A 112 1.87 0.80 -4.32
CA LEU A 112 2.22 -0.17 -3.30
C LEU A 112 1.04 -1.11 -3.07
N TYR A 113 1.32 -2.40 -2.97
CA TYR A 113 0.34 -3.42 -2.63
C TYR A 113 0.55 -3.88 -1.20
N LEU A 114 -0.49 -3.73 -0.38
CA LEU A 114 -0.51 -4.05 1.04
C LEU A 114 -1.50 -5.19 1.32
N GLU A 115 -1.14 -6.07 2.26
CA GLU A 115 -1.99 -7.13 2.83
C GLU A 115 -1.89 -7.15 4.36
#